data_AF-A0AAU9P2H1-F1
#
_entry.id   AF-A0AAU9P2H1-F1
#
_cell.length_a   1.000
_cell.length_b   1.000
_cell.length_c   1.000
_cell.angle_alpha   90.00
_cell.angle_beta   90.00
_cell.angle_gamma   90.00
#
_symmetry.space_group_name_H-M   'P 1'
#
loop_
_entity.id
_entity.type
_entity.pdbx_description
1 polymer ?
#
loop_
_entity_poly.entity_id
_entity_poly.type
_entity_poly.pdbx_seq_one_letter_code
_entity_poly.pdbx_strand_id
1 'polypeptide(L)'
;MWTPSPLSSLPLKIAFILSFSLTASSSSYSPPTPNPRYHSISIPKVNSKKPSATTASAGDILALLGTPQQAASVDPQVAAELQSCFKFIVPFNPTTNTPPDSRFNLINRLSQSLTESGIRFPRRTLNSKPRHDAEGYQNDLIWSPPAPVLEIARLAFDSGGDPGSIQGTLDPTMIYVPDCEGSNENRCELTRYPYGRHFINEELNSYMEFLFQLIAARGPKVGLNVSLNRFDFFHGHLFIAADGRVGILFHAKEYPAFDKKVFPYNMGYCQKGSNVTYDDSMNLRNILWLAPLPSDSTNTWSAPGVLVVLDAHPGGIIYRDIIPNYVKYARTIYEDDFGDNVVDVNYLNVGTAKPDYQLFIC
;
A
#
# COMPACT_ATOMS: atom_id res chain seq x y z
N MET A 1 -63.20 8.26 20.24
CA MET A 1 -62.50 9.20 19.35
C MET A 1 -61.06 9.27 19.84
N TRP A 2 -60.19 8.42 19.29
CA TRP A 2 -58.78 8.33 19.68
C TRP A 2 -57.95 9.10 18.66
N THR A 3 -57.22 10.11 19.10
CA THR A 3 -56.25 10.86 18.31
C THR A 3 -54.89 10.16 18.37
N PRO A 4 -54.23 9.82 17.24
CA PRO A 4 -52.87 9.33 17.26
C PRO A 4 -51.86 10.49 17.28
N SER A 5 -50.81 10.32 18.09
CA SER A 5 -49.61 11.17 18.15
C SER A 5 -48.79 11.09 16.85
N PRO A 6 -48.06 12.15 16.45
CA PRO A 6 -47.21 12.10 15.27
C PRO A 6 -45.91 11.34 15.57
N LEU A 7 -45.61 10.36 14.71
CA LEU A 7 -44.29 9.73 14.62
C LEU A 7 -43.27 10.79 14.17
N SER A 8 -42.28 11.04 15.01
CA SER A 8 -41.11 11.83 14.66
C SER A 8 -40.23 11.06 13.67
N SER A 9 -40.18 11.55 12.43
CA SER A 9 -39.27 11.07 11.41
C SER A 9 -37.83 11.52 11.72
N LEU A 10 -36.99 10.61 12.21
CA LEU A 10 -35.55 10.80 12.23
C LEU A 10 -35.02 10.73 10.78
N PRO A 11 -34.16 11.67 10.34
CA PRO A 11 -33.57 11.61 9.02
C PRO A 11 -32.52 10.49 9.00
N LEU A 12 -32.80 9.41 8.26
CA LEU A 12 -31.79 8.43 7.87
C LEU A 12 -30.74 9.14 7.00
N LYS A 13 -29.62 9.55 7.60
CA LYS A 13 -28.40 9.86 6.85
C LYS A 13 -27.77 8.54 6.44
N ILE A 14 -28.15 8.03 5.27
CA ILE A 14 -27.49 6.91 4.61
C ILE A 14 -26.22 7.48 3.98
N ALA A 15 -25.07 7.26 4.61
CA ALA A 15 -23.78 7.42 3.96
C ALA A 15 -23.49 6.11 3.23
N PHE A 16 -23.51 6.12 1.90
CA PHE A 16 -22.92 5.05 1.12
C PHE A 16 -21.40 5.24 1.17
N ILE A 17 -20.72 4.46 2.01
CA ILE A 17 -19.28 4.23 1.82
C ILE A 17 -19.20 3.09 0.81
N LEU A 18 -19.23 3.47 -0.46
CA LEU A 18 -18.77 2.62 -1.53
C LEU A 18 -17.24 2.67 -1.44
N SER A 19 -16.60 1.54 -1.18
CA SER A 19 -15.21 1.34 -1.63
C SER A 19 -15.26 1.45 -3.15
N PHE A 20 -15.08 2.67 -3.64
CA PHE A 20 -15.00 2.97 -5.04
C PHE A 20 -13.59 2.62 -5.50
N SER A 21 -13.37 1.37 -5.90
CA SER A 21 -12.41 1.08 -6.97
C SER A 21 -13.09 1.49 -8.29
N LEU A 22 -13.29 2.81 -8.50
CA LEU A 22 -13.97 3.35 -9.68
C LEU A 22 -12.96 3.58 -10.80
N THR A 23 -12.51 2.52 -11.45
CA THR A 23 -11.84 2.66 -12.76
C THR A 23 -12.91 2.76 -13.85
N ALA A 24 -13.19 3.98 -14.29
CA ALA A 24 -14.02 4.24 -15.45
C ALA A 24 -13.22 3.96 -16.73
N SER A 25 -13.31 2.74 -17.26
CA SER A 25 -12.75 2.41 -18.57
C SER A 25 -13.65 2.99 -19.68
N SER A 26 -13.36 4.20 -20.15
CA SER A 26 -13.98 4.77 -21.36
C SER A 26 -13.07 4.58 -22.57
N SER A 27 -13.14 3.42 -23.21
CA SER A 27 -12.57 3.21 -24.54
C SER A 27 -13.49 3.81 -25.60
N SER A 28 -13.22 5.04 -26.01
CA SER A 28 -13.83 5.65 -27.20
C SER A 28 -12.76 5.86 -28.26
N TYR A 29 -12.67 4.89 -29.18
CA TYR A 29 -11.83 4.96 -30.37
C TYR A 29 -12.43 6.01 -31.33
N SER A 30 -11.62 6.98 -31.77
CA SER A 30 -11.98 7.87 -32.89
C SER A 30 -10.72 8.15 -33.73
N PRO A 31 -10.81 8.04 -35.07
CA PRO A 31 -9.65 8.06 -35.94
C PRO A 31 -9.10 9.48 -36.19
N PRO A 32 -7.83 9.63 -36.58
CA PRO A 32 -7.18 10.94 -36.73
C PRO A 32 -7.48 11.55 -38.10
N THR A 33 -7.76 12.85 -38.13
CA THR A 33 -7.55 13.67 -39.34
C THR A 33 -6.72 14.92 -39.00
N PRO A 34 -5.76 15.31 -39.86
CA PRO A 34 -4.80 16.36 -39.55
C PRO A 34 -5.25 17.72 -40.11
N ASN A 35 -5.04 18.81 -39.36
CA ASN A 35 -4.45 20.02 -39.93
C ASN A 35 -4.05 21.06 -38.86
N PRO A 36 -2.94 21.79 -39.08
CA PRO A 36 -2.39 22.73 -38.12
C PRO A 36 -2.92 24.16 -38.35
N ARG A 37 -3.33 24.84 -37.28
CA ARG A 37 -3.42 26.31 -37.28
C ARG A 37 -2.85 26.87 -35.99
N TYR A 38 -1.72 27.54 -36.15
CA TYR A 38 -1.14 28.45 -35.18
C TYR A 38 -2.14 29.56 -34.86
N HIS A 39 -2.53 29.66 -33.60
CA HIS A 39 -3.08 30.89 -33.02
C HIS A 39 -2.35 31.19 -31.72
N SER A 40 -1.68 32.34 -31.74
CA SER A 40 -1.02 33.01 -30.63
C SER A 40 -1.98 33.19 -29.46
N ILE A 41 -1.66 32.61 -28.30
CA ILE A 41 -2.38 32.85 -27.05
C ILE A 41 -1.67 33.96 -26.28
N SER A 42 -2.41 35.05 -26.09
CA SER A 42 -2.08 36.19 -25.26
C SER A 42 -1.85 35.79 -23.79
N ILE A 43 -0.71 36.21 -23.24
CA ILE A 43 -0.33 36.05 -21.83
C ILE A 43 -1.26 36.92 -20.95
N PRO A 44 -1.99 36.35 -19.96
CA PRO A 44 -2.66 37.15 -18.95
C PRO A 44 -1.63 37.64 -17.93
N LYS A 45 -1.62 38.96 -17.67
CA LYS A 45 -0.89 39.60 -16.57
C LYS A 45 -1.25 38.92 -15.24
N VAL A 46 -0.26 38.30 -14.60
CA VAL A 46 -0.37 37.73 -13.25
C VAL A 46 -0.49 38.87 -12.24
N ASN A 47 -1.67 39.01 -11.64
CA ASN A 47 -1.85 39.79 -10.42
C ASN A 47 -1.10 39.08 -9.29
N SER A 48 -0.17 39.80 -8.65
CA SER A 48 0.60 39.35 -7.49
C SER A 48 -0.31 39.04 -6.31
N LYS A 49 -0.74 37.77 -6.20
CA LYS A 49 -1.25 37.20 -4.95
C LYS A 49 -0.05 36.75 -4.12
N LYS A 50 -0.13 36.96 -2.80
CA LYS A 50 0.80 36.42 -1.78
C LYS A 50 1.17 34.96 -2.10
N PRO A 51 2.40 34.50 -1.78
CA PRO A 51 2.79 33.11 -2.01
C PRO A 51 1.74 32.20 -1.34
N SER A 52 1.05 31.40 -2.15
CA SER A 52 0.18 30.35 -1.64
C SER A 52 1.03 29.42 -0.80
N ALA A 53 0.52 28.97 0.35
CA ALA A 53 1.14 27.89 1.09
C ALA A 53 1.46 26.74 0.10
N THR A 54 2.71 26.29 0.09
CA THR A 54 3.17 25.17 -0.74
C THR A 54 2.43 23.92 -0.29
N THR A 55 1.46 23.47 -1.09
CA THR A 55 0.68 22.26 -0.83
C THR A 55 1.52 21.04 -1.19
N ALA A 56 1.64 20.07 -0.27
CA ALA A 56 2.31 18.81 -0.57
C ALA A 56 1.48 17.91 -1.50
N SER A 57 2.18 17.07 -2.25
CA SER A 57 1.63 16.01 -3.09
C SER A 57 2.22 14.64 -2.73
N ALA A 58 1.58 13.56 -3.17
CA ALA A 58 2.15 12.21 -3.08
C ALA A 58 3.47 12.09 -3.87
N GLY A 59 3.64 12.86 -4.95
CA GLY A 59 4.91 12.97 -5.67
C GLY A 59 6.06 13.49 -4.80
N ASP A 60 5.80 14.43 -3.88
CA ASP A 60 6.81 14.91 -2.93
C ASP A 60 7.24 13.80 -1.95
N ILE A 61 6.32 12.93 -1.53
CA ILE A 61 6.66 11.73 -0.73
C ILE A 61 7.60 10.82 -1.52
N LEU A 62 7.24 10.49 -2.76
CA LEU A 62 8.07 9.63 -3.62
C LEU A 62 9.46 10.23 -3.84
N ALA A 63 9.53 11.54 -4.07
CA ALA A 63 10.79 12.24 -4.27
C ALA A 63 11.69 12.20 -3.03
N LEU A 64 11.14 12.41 -1.83
CA LEU A 64 11.90 12.34 -0.56
C LEU A 64 12.41 10.93 -0.24
N LEU A 65 11.72 9.89 -0.73
CA LEU A 65 12.09 8.49 -0.55
C LEU A 65 12.87 7.92 -1.76
N GLY A 66 13.18 8.77 -2.75
CA GLY A 66 13.90 8.43 -3.96
C GLY A 66 15.38 8.78 -3.90
N THR A 67 15.91 9.30 -5.00
CA THR A 67 17.30 9.74 -5.12
C THR A 67 17.55 11.03 -4.33
N PRO A 68 18.81 11.33 -3.94
CA PRO A 68 19.15 12.61 -3.34
C PRO A 68 18.76 13.83 -4.20
N GLN A 69 18.80 13.69 -5.52
CA GLN A 69 18.41 14.73 -6.48
C GLN A 69 16.90 14.97 -6.47
N GLN A 70 16.10 13.90 -6.45
CA GLN A 70 14.64 14.00 -6.29
C GLN A 70 14.29 14.64 -4.94
N ALA A 71 14.91 14.18 -3.84
CA ALA A 71 14.66 14.74 -2.51
C ALA A 71 15.01 16.23 -2.43
N ALA A 72 16.10 16.67 -3.07
CA ALA A 72 16.51 18.07 -3.11
C ALA A 72 15.60 18.98 -3.97
N SER A 73 14.71 18.41 -4.78
CA SER A 73 13.75 19.17 -5.60
C SER A 73 12.49 19.58 -4.84
N VAL A 74 12.23 18.96 -3.68
CA VAL A 74 11.06 19.26 -2.84
C VAL A 74 11.32 20.53 -2.04
N ASP A 75 10.31 21.39 -1.92
CA ASP A 75 10.39 22.61 -1.11
C ASP A 75 10.86 22.27 0.33
N PRO A 76 11.87 22.96 0.89
CA PRO A 76 12.45 22.58 2.18
C PRO A 76 11.45 22.57 3.34
N GLN A 77 10.44 23.44 3.32
CA GLN A 77 9.42 23.46 4.36
C GLN A 77 8.46 22.27 4.20
N VAL A 78 8.00 22.00 2.98
CA VAL A 78 7.21 20.80 2.66
C VAL A 78 7.96 19.52 3.03
N ALA A 79 9.25 19.46 2.68
CA ALA A 79 10.12 18.32 3.00
C ALA A 79 10.21 18.08 4.50
N ALA A 80 10.44 19.12 5.30
CA ALA A 80 10.53 19.01 6.75
C ALA A 80 9.20 18.56 7.38
N GLU A 81 8.07 19.11 6.93
CA GLU A 81 6.75 18.69 7.40
C GLU A 81 6.45 17.24 7.01
N LEU A 82 6.75 16.81 5.78
CA LEU A 82 6.52 15.43 5.32
C LEU A 82 7.39 14.44 6.08
N GLN A 83 8.67 14.75 6.26
CA GLN A 83 9.60 13.92 7.02
C GLN A 83 9.15 13.74 8.48
N SER A 84 8.51 14.75 9.07
CA SER A 84 7.95 14.65 10.42
C SER A 84 6.79 13.64 10.51
N CYS A 85 6.13 13.34 9.39
CA CYS A 85 5.07 12.34 9.27
C CYS A 85 5.59 10.93 8.92
N PHE A 86 6.89 10.74 8.65
CA PHE A 86 7.42 9.42 8.30
C PHE A 86 7.83 8.61 9.53
N LYS A 87 7.27 7.40 9.67
CA LYS A 87 7.70 6.44 10.70
C LYS A 87 8.22 5.17 10.06
N PHE A 88 9.53 5.04 10.00
CA PHE A 88 10.21 3.94 9.34
C PHE A 88 10.13 2.64 10.14
N ILE A 89 9.55 1.60 9.53
CA ILE A 89 9.52 0.23 10.10
C ILE A 89 10.90 -0.43 9.96
N VAL A 90 11.59 -0.10 8.87
CA VAL A 90 13.00 -0.44 8.62
C VAL A 90 13.75 0.87 8.45
N PRO A 91 14.92 1.07 9.12
CA PRO A 91 15.67 2.32 9.02
C PRO A 91 15.91 2.71 7.56
N PHE A 92 15.62 3.95 7.19
CA PHE A 92 15.89 4.44 5.84
C PHE A 92 17.29 5.02 5.76
N ASN A 93 18.09 4.49 4.85
CA ASN A 93 19.41 5.02 4.56
C ASN A 93 19.53 5.29 3.05
N PRO A 94 19.35 6.54 2.59
CA PRO A 94 19.37 6.88 1.17
C PRO A 94 20.76 6.72 0.53
N THR A 95 21.81 6.46 1.33
CA THR A 95 23.21 6.34 0.85
C THR A 95 23.68 4.91 0.61
N THR A 96 22.83 3.89 0.85
CA THR A 96 23.22 2.50 0.59
C THR A 96 23.23 2.21 -0.91
N ASN A 97 24.38 2.49 -1.54
CA ASN A 97 24.68 2.12 -2.93
C ASN A 97 25.21 0.68 -3.05
N THR A 98 24.94 -0.20 -2.07
CA THR A 98 25.45 -1.57 -2.13
C THR A 98 24.81 -2.29 -3.32
N PRO A 99 25.60 -2.69 -4.34
CA PRO A 99 25.09 -3.48 -5.45
C PRO A 99 24.48 -4.78 -4.90
N PRO A 100 23.54 -5.41 -5.63
CA PRO A 100 23.15 -6.77 -5.33
C PRO A 100 24.38 -7.67 -5.50
N ASP A 101 25.12 -7.90 -4.43
CA ASP A 101 26.16 -8.90 -4.39
C ASP A 101 25.46 -10.24 -4.68
N SER A 102 25.97 -10.98 -5.66
CA SER A 102 25.50 -12.27 -6.17
C SER A 102 25.60 -13.43 -5.14
N ARG A 103 25.36 -13.13 -3.87
CA ARG A 103 25.58 -14.00 -2.70
C ARG A 103 24.31 -14.63 -2.13
N PHE A 104 23.16 -14.45 -2.77
CA PHE A 104 21.93 -15.09 -2.31
C PHE A 104 21.45 -16.17 -3.29
N ASN A 105 22.16 -17.29 -3.30
CA ASN A 105 21.56 -18.57 -3.70
C ASN A 105 20.47 -18.91 -2.66
N LEU A 106 19.23 -18.52 -2.96
CA LEU A 106 18.09 -18.57 -2.04
C LEU A 106 17.64 -20.01 -1.69
N ILE A 107 17.94 -20.99 -2.53
CA ILE A 107 17.34 -22.33 -2.43
C ILE A 107 17.87 -23.16 -1.23
N ASN A 108 18.99 -22.81 -0.58
CA ASN A 108 19.62 -23.67 0.44
C ASN A 108 19.77 -23.06 1.85
N ARG A 109 19.28 -21.83 2.12
CA ARG A 109 19.50 -21.15 3.42
C ARG A 109 18.24 -20.74 4.19
N LEU A 110 17.05 -20.88 3.62
CA LEU A 110 15.78 -20.47 4.22
C LEU A 110 15.28 -21.41 5.30
N SER A 111 16.09 -21.60 6.35
CA SER A 111 16.00 -22.88 6.99
C SER A 111 16.30 -23.05 8.49
N GLN A 112 15.23 -23.14 9.31
CA GLN A 112 15.14 -23.53 10.73
C GLN A 112 15.54 -22.50 11.81
N SER A 113 14.53 -21.87 12.43
CA SER A 113 14.28 -21.86 13.89
C SER A 113 12.97 -21.09 14.18
N LEU A 114 12.39 -21.30 15.37
CA LEU A 114 11.31 -20.55 16.04
C LEU A 114 9.93 -21.22 16.07
N THR A 115 9.69 -21.93 17.18
CA THR A 115 8.38 -22.28 17.72
C THR A 115 8.04 -21.29 18.83
N GLU A 116 7.10 -20.36 18.55
CA GLU A 116 6.04 -19.88 19.46
C GLU A 116 5.24 -18.66 18.90
N SER A 117 5.60 -18.12 17.73
CA SER A 117 4.84 -17.01 17.12
C SER A 117 4.78 -17.14 15.58
N GLY A 118 4.00 -18.12 15.11
CA GLY A 118 3.14 -17.99 13.92
C GLY A 118 3.68 -17.55 12.54
N ILE A 119 4.97 -17.63 12.24
CA ILE A 119 5.52 -17.34 10.89
C ILE A 119 6.49 -18.48 10.46
N ARG A 120 6.41 -19.02 9.24
CA ARG A 120 7.31 -20.11 8.76
C ARG A 120 7.72 -20.01 7.28
N PHE A 121 9.02 -20.23 7.01
CA PHE A 121 9.60 -21.08 5.92
C PHE A 121 11.01 -21.68 6.35
N PRO A 122 11.45 -22.92 5.94
CA PRO A 122 12.27 -23.85 6.81
C PRO A 122 13.52 -24.68 6.28
N ARG A 123 14.31 -25.27 7.26
CA ARG A 123 15.35 -26.38 7.31
C ARG A 123 16.95 -26.37 7.11
N ARG A 124 17.81 -25.97 8.07
CA ARG A 124 19.30 -26.02 7.93
C ARG A 124 19.81 -27.45 8.08
N THR A 125 20.84 -27.82 7.31
CA THR A 125 21.72 -28.95 7.63
C THR A 125 22.71 -28.55 8.72
N LEU A 126 22.94 -29.50 9.62
CA LEU A 126 23.86 -29.49 10.76
C LEU A 126 25.24 -28.91 10.36
N ASN A 127 25.78 -27.98 11.15
CA ASN A 127 27.18 -27.46 11.12
C ASN A 127 27.47 -26.13 10.39
N SER A 128 26.72 -25.05 10.64
CA SER A 128 27.31 -23.70 10.45
C SER A 128 26.83 -22.68 11.49
N LYS A 129 27.80 -21.98 12.10
CA LYS A 129 27.62 -20.94 13.12
C LYS A 129 26.66 -19.83 12.66
N PRO A 130 25.80 -19.25 13.52
CA PRO A 130 24.98 -18.09 13.19
C PRO A 130 25.83 -16.81 13.34
N ARG A 131 25.93 -15.99 12.28
CA ARG A 131 26.72 -14.73 12.31
C ARG A 131 26.08 -13.55 11.59
N HIS A 132 24.75 -13.50 11.47
CA HIS A 132 24.01 -12.27 11.16
C HIS A 132 22.78 -12.19 12.08
N ASP A 133 22.53 -11.00 12.61
CA ASP A 133 21.32 -10.65 13.35
C ASP A 133 20.09 -10.80 12.44
N ALA A 134 19.04 -11.47 12.93
CA ALA A 134 17.82 -11.69 12.15
C ALA A 134 17.14 -10.37 11.74
N GLU A 135 17.30 -9.33 12.56
CA GLU A 135 16.77 -7.99 12.29
C GLU A 135 17.49 -7.31 11.12
N GLY A 136 18.83 -7.35 11.08
CA GLY A 136 19.64 -6.87 9.98
C GLY A 136 19.32 -7.56 8.66
N TYR A 137 19.18 -8.90 8.66
CA TYR A 137 18.80 -9.65 7.45
C TYR A 137 17.43 -9.22 6.88
N GLN A 138 16.44 -8.99 7.74
CA GLN A 138 15.13 -8.49 7.30
C GLN A 138 15.20 -7.05 6.79
N ASN A 139 16.10 -6.22 7.33
CA ASN A 139 16.33 -4.88 6.79
C ASN A 139 16.94 -4.95 5.38
N ASP A 140 17.91 -5.84 5.18
CA ASP A 140 18.54 -6.07 3.88
C ASP A 140 17.49 -6.48 2.82
N LEU A 141 16.51 -7.32 3.20
CA LEU A 141 15.41 -7.71 2.31
C LEU A 141 14.46 -6.56 1.92
N ILE A 142 14.44 -5.46 2.68
CA ILE A 142 13.72 -4.24 2.29
C ILE A 142 14.60 -3.36 1.40
N TRP A 143 15.86 -3.11 1.77
CA TRP A 143 16.75 -2.24 1.00
C TRP A 143 17.16 -2.83 -0.34
N SER A 144 17.41 -4.13 -0.36
CA SER A 144 17.86 -4.93 -1.51
C SER A 144 17.08 -6.25 -1.55
N PRO A 145 15.82 -6.23 -2.00
CA PRO A 145 14.97 -7.41 -2.05
C PRO A 145 15.51 -8.48 -3.01
N PRO A 146 14.94 -9.70 -2.96
CA PRO A 146 15.36 -10.80 -3.81
C PRO A 146 15.16 -10.54 -5.31
N ALA A 147 15.84 -11.32 -6.15
CA ALA A 147 15.90 -11.10 -7.59
C ALA A 147 14.51 -10.99 -8.27
N PRO A 148 13.49 -11.81 -7.94
CA PRO A 148 12.17 -11.67 -8.56
C PRO A 148 11.49 -10.32 -8.30
N VAL A 149 11.74 -9.69 -7.14
CA VAL A 149 11.21 -8.35 -6.84
C VAL A 149 11.94 -7.29 -7.67
N LEU A 150 13.26 -7.44 -7.79
CA LEU A 150 14.08 -6.58 -8.65
C LEU A 150 13.69 -6.72 -10.13
N GLU A 151 13.35 -7.92 -10.58
CA GLU A 151 12.87 -8.18 -11.94
C GLU A 151 11.53 -7.48 -12.22
N ILE A 152 10.57 -7.50 -11.28
CA ILE A 152 9.31 -6.74 -11.41
C ILE A 152 9.56 -5.23 -11.43
N ALA A 153 10.42 -4.73 -10.54
CA ALA A 153 10.78 -3.30 -10.53
C ALA A 153 11.43 -2.88 -11.86
N ARG A 154 12.29 -3.74 -12.42
CA ARG A 154 12.92 -3.49 -13.71
C ARG A 154 11.95 -3.58 -14.87
N LEU A 155 11.06 -4.57 -14.86
CA LEU A 155 10.03 -4.74 -15.88
C LEU A 155 9.10 -3.52 -15.96
N ALA A 156 8.67 -2.99 -14.81
CA ALA A 156 7.84 -1.79 -14.74
C ALA A 156 8.56 -0.55 -15.29
N PHE A 157 9.84 -0.38 -14.95
CA PHE A 157 10.64 0.74 -15.43
C PHE A 157 10.91 0.65 -16.94
N ASP A 158 11.34 -0.51 -17.44
CA ASP A 158 11.68 -0.70 -18.85
C ASP A 158 10.44 -0.69 -19.77
N SER A 159 9.25 -0.99 -19.23
CA SER A 159 7.98 -0.90 -19.95
C SER A 159 7.42 0.53 -20.01
N GLY A 160 8.11 1.51 -19.42
CA GLY A 160 7.62 2.89 -19.33
C GLY A 160 6.46 3.05 -18.36
N GLY A 161 6.33 2.15 -17.38
CA GLY A 161 5.29 2.19 -16.35
C GLY A 161 3.99 1.47 -16.72
N ASP A 162 3.97 0.63 -17.76
CA ASP A 162 2.75 -0.09 -18.18
C ASP A 162 2.28 -1.12 -17.11
N PRO A 163 1.10 -0.95 -16.49
CA PRO A 163 0.55 -1.94 -15.55
C PRO A 163 0.39 -3.34 -16.15
N GLY A 164 0.12 -3.41 -17.46
CA GLY A 164 -0.03 -4.68 -18.17
C GLY A 164 1.22 -5.54 -18.13
N SER A 165 2.40 -4.92 -18.01
CA SER A 165 3.67 -5.66 -17.92
C SER A 165 3.77 -6.48 -16.64
N ILE A 166 3.32 -5.95 -15.49
CA ILE A 166 3.29 -6.69 -14.22
C ILE A 166 2.10 -7.66 -14.20
N GLN A 167 0.92 -7.25 -14.66
CA GLN A 167 -0.26 -8.13 -14.71
C GLN A 167 -0.01 -9.40 -15.54
N GLY A 168 0.80 -9.29 -16.60
CA GLY A 168 1.24 -10.42 -17.43
C GLY A 168 2.12 -11.45 -16.71
N THR A 169 2.61 -11.14 -15.49
CA THR A 169 3.40 -12.06 -14.66
C THR A 169 2.56 -12.89 -13.68
N LEU A 170 1.24 -12.68 -13.66
CA LEU A 170 0.31 -13.48 -12.86
C LEU A 170 0.02 -14.83 -13.54
N ASP A 171 -0.06 -15.88 -12.73
CA ASP A 171 -0.56 -17.17 -13.17
C ASP A 171 -2.07 -17.01 -13.50
N PRO A 172 -2.52 -17.43 -14.70
CA PRO A 172 -3.92 -17.30 -15.08
C PRO A 172 -4.88 -18.17 -14.25
N THR A 173 -4.35 -19.09 -13.44
CA THR A 173 -5.13 -19.96 -12.56
C THR A 173 -5.87 -19.14 -11.50
N MET A 174 -7.19 -19.23 -11.53
CA MET A 174 -8.05 -18.58 -10.54
C MET A 174 -8.08 -19.40 -9.25
N ILE A 175 -7.76 -18.75 -8.14
CA ILE A 175 -7.81 -19.31 -6.79
C ILE A 175 -9.00 -18.67 -6.08
N TYR A 176 -10.07 -19.44 -5.90
CA TYR A 176 -11.28 -18.94 -5.24
C TYR A 176 -11.00 -18.59 -3.79
N VAL A 177 -11.46 -17.40 -3.38
CA VAL A 177 -11.31 -16.93 -2.00
C VAL A 177 -12.30 -17.71 -1.14
N PRO A 178 -11.85 -18.50 -0.16
CA PRO A 178 -12.73 -19.24 0.73
C PRO A 178 -13.36 -18.30 1.78
N ASP A 179 -14.19 -18.85 2.65
CA ASP A 179 -14.73 -18.11 3.78
C ASP A 179 -13.60 -17.67 4.73
N CYS A 180 -13.43 -16.36 4.89
CA CYS A 180 -12.38 -15.78 5.70
C CYS A 180 -12.97 -15.34 7.05
N GLU A 181 -12.71 -16.12 8.09
CA GLU A 181 -13.20 -15.85 9.45
C GLU A 181 -14.72 -15.62 9.52
N GLY A 182 -15.49 -16.41 8.77
CA GLY A 182 -16.96 -16.33 8.72
C GLY A 182 -17.48 -15.11 7.95
N SER A 183 -16.70 -14.56 7.01
CA SER A 183 -17.10 -13.42 6.16
C SER A 183 -18.42 -13.67 5.42
N ASN A 184 -18.65 -14.92 5.01
CA ASN A 184 -19.82 -15.31 4.24
C ASN A 184 -21.13 -15.17 5.03
N GLU A 185 -21.12 -15.41 6.35
CA GLU A 185 -22.30 -15.23 7.21
C GLU A 185 -22.83 -13.79 7.15
N ASN A 186 -21.92 -12.83 7.00
CA ASN A 186 -22.24 -11.42 6.92
C ASN A 186 -22.43 -10.90 5.50
N ARG A 187 -22.20 -11.71 4.46
CA ARG A 187 -22.10 -11.30 3.05
C ARG A 187 -20.96 -10.30 2.79
N CYS A 188 -19.86 -10.48 3.51
CA CYS A 188 -18.67 -9.65 3.33
C CYS A 188 -17.79 -10.23 2.23
N GLU A 189 -17.47 -9.41 1.21
CA GLU A 189 -16.52 -9.72 0.14
C GLU A 189 -15.24 -8.91 0.41
N LEU A 190 -14.15 -9.61 0.73
CA LEU A 190 -12.86 -9.02 1.10
C LEU A 190 -11.92 -8.80 -0.10
N THR A 191 -12.37 -9.07 -1.31
CA THR A 191 -11.55 -8.98 -2.52
C THR A 191 -12.40 -8.43 -3.65
N ARG A 192 -11.76 -7.81 -4.64
CA ARG A 192 -12.45 -7.23 -5.81
C ARG A 192 -13.24 -8.26 -6.61
N TYR A 193 -12.73 -9.49 -6.67
CA TYR A 193 -13.34 -10.63 -7.34
C TYR A 193 -13.43 -11.80 -6.35
N PRO A 194 -14.36 -12.77 -6.53
CA PRO A 194 -14.45 -13.94 -5.64
C PRO A 194 -13.27 -14.92 -5.77
N TYR A 195 -12.23 -14.53 -6.51
CA TYR A 195 -10.99 -15.25 -6.71
C TYR A 195 -9.82 -14.26 -6.75
N GLY A 196 -8.64 -14.75 -6.39
CA GLY A 196 -7.38 -14.10 -6.68
C GLY A 196 -6.51 -14.97 -7.59
N ARG A 197 -5.30 -14.50 -7.83
CA ARG A 197 -4.22 -15.20 -8.53
C ARG A 197 -2.95 -15.08 -7.71
N HIS A 198 -1.92 -15.78 -8.16
CA HIS A 198 -0.55 -15.64 -7.68
C HIS A 198 0.33 -15.15 -8.83
N PHE A 199 1.49 -14.60 -8.50
CA PHE A 199 2.55 -14.47 -9.49
C PHE A 199 3.03 -15.87 -9.92
N ILE A 200 3.45 -16.00 -11.18
CA ILE A 200 4.09 -17.24 -11.68
C ILE A 200 5.34 -17.58 -10.84
N ASN A 201 6.01 -16.56 -10.32
CA ASN A 201 7.19 -16.73 -9.47
C ASN A 201 6.80 -16.89 -7.98
N GLU A 202 7.04 -18.08 -7.42
CA GLU A 202 6.71 -18.41 -6.02
C GLU A 202 7.50 -17.59 -4.99
N GLU A 203 8.74 -17.20 -5.30
CA GLU A 203 9.58 -16.40 -4.42
C GLU A 203 9.04 -14.95 -4.32
N LEU A 204 8.48 -14.42 -5.40
CA LEU A 204 7.77 -13.14 -5.38
C LEU A 204 6.51 -13.19 -4.50
N ASN A 205 5.71 -14.26 -4.61
CA ASN A 205 4.57 -14.47 -3.70
C ASN A 205 5.03 -14.52 -2.24
N SER A 206 6.09 -15.27 -1.96
CA SER A 206 6.68 -15.38 -0.61
C SER A 206 7.18 -14.02 -0.09
N TYR A 207 7.71 -13.16 -0.96
CA TYR A 207 8.12 -11.82 -0.59
C TYR A 207 6.94 -10.92 -0.24
N MET A 208 5.82 -11.01 -0.97
CA MET A 208 4.60 -10.27 -0.63
C MET A 208 4.10 -10.68 0.76
N GLU A 209 4.00 -11.97 1.04
CA GLU A 209 3.64 -12.47 2.38
C GLU A 209 4.60 -11.98 3.47
N PHE A 210 5.91 -11.95 3.17
CA PHE A 210 6.93 -11.42 4.07
C PHE A 210 6.66 -9.95 4.44
N LEU A 211 6.24 -9.10 3.49
CA LEU A 211 5.91 -7.69 3.79
C LEU A 211 4.76 -7.61 4.81
N PHE A 212 3.68 -8.36 4.61
CA PHE A 212 2.55 -8.38 5.54
C PHE A 212 2.98 -8.78 6.95
N GLN A 213 3.73 -9.87 7.04
CA GLN A 213 4.20 -10.41 8.31
C GLN A 213 5.20 -9.47 9.00
N LEU A 214 6.11 -8.85 8.24
CA LEU A 214 7.09 -7.91 8.76
C LEU A 214 6.40 -6.67 9.33
N ILE A 215 5.42 -6.11 8.61
CA ILE A 215 4.66 -4.93 9.04
C ILE A 215 3.87 -5.26 10.31
N ALA A 216 3.18 -6.40 10.38
CA ALA A 216 2.47 -6.83 11.58
C ALA A 216 3.41 -7.04 12.78
N ALA A 217 4.60 -7.62 12.55
CA ALA A 217 5.56 -7.89 13.62
C ALA A 217 6.29 -6.64 14.13
N ARG A 218 6.58 -5.68 13.26
CA ARG A 218 7.42 -4.50 13.59
C ARG A 218 6.67 -3.19 13.68
N GLY A 219 5.47 -3.09 13.12
CA GLY A 219 4.59 -1.93 13.26
C GLY A 219 4.47 -1.41 14.70
N PRO A 220 4.36 -2.27 15.73
CA PRO A 220 4.25 -1.79 17.12
C PRO A 220 5.43 -0.92 17.56
N LYS A 221 6.64 -1.10 16.99
CA LYS A 221 7.82 -0.28 17.28
C LYS A 221 7.63 1.20 16.87
N VAL A 222 6.72 1.46 15.93
CA VAL A 222 6.37 2.81 15.45
C VAL A 222 4.95 3.25 15.84
N GLY A 223 4.31 2.51 16.74
CA GLY A 223 2.95 2.78 17.23
C GLY A 223 1.83 2.22 16.35
N LEU A 224 2.16 1.48 15.29
CA LEU A 224 1.19 0.85 14.38
C LEU A 224 0.87 -0.58 14.84
N ASN A 225 -0.37 -0.81 15.28
CA ASN A 225 -0.84 -2.16 15.59
C ASN A 225 -1.78 -2.65 14.49
N VAL A 226 -1.29 -3.62 13.72
CA VAL A 226 -2.01 -4.31 12.64
C VAL A 226 -2.35 -5.73 13.08
N SER A 227 -3.52 -6.20 12.67
CA SER A 227 -3.98 -7.57 12.82
C SER A 227 -4.31 -8.14 11.45
N LEU A 228 -3.92 -9.39 11.18
CA LEU A 228 -4.24 -10.05 9.92
C LEU A 228 -5.64 -10.68 9.96
N ASN A 229 -6.64 -9.93 10.42
CA ASN A 229 -8.02 -10.42 10.46
C ASN A 229 -8.89 -9.65 9.47
N ARG A 230 -10.07 -10.19 9.16
CA ARG A 230 -11.03 -9.63 8.20
C ARG A 230 -11.55 -8.24 8.57
N PHE A 231 -11.40 -7.77 9.81
CA PHE A 231 -11.91 -6.48 10.27
C PHE A 231 -10.87 -5.39 10.15
N ASP A 232 -9.64 -5.69 10.53
CA ASP A 232 -8.52 -4.80 10.22
C ASP A 232 -8.30 -4.73 8.71
N PHE A 233 -8.54 -5.86 8.04
CA PHE A 233 -8.44 -6.06 6.60
C PHE A 233 -7.20 -5.39 6.03
N PHE A 234 -6.05 -5.80 6.57
CA PHE A 234 -4.75 -5.35 6.15
C PHE A 234 -4.44 -5.90 4.75
N HIS A 235 -4.49 -5.02 3.75
CA HIS A 235 -4.28 -5.31 2.34
C HIS A 235 -3.41 -4.22 1.71
N GLY A 236 -3.02 -4.38 0.45
CA GLY A 236 -2.31 -3.32 -0.26
C GLY A 236 -2.65 -3.22 -1.73
N HIS A 237 -2.35 -2.06 -2.29
CA HIS A 237 -2.53 -1.75 -3.71
C HIS A 237 -1.15 -1.58 -4.33
N LEU A 238 -0.81 -2.46 -5.28
CA LEU A 238 0.42 -2.35 -6.04
C LEU A 238 0.23 -1.28 -7.12
N PHE A 239 1.14 -0.32 -7.18
CA PHE A 239 1.11 0.76 -8.15
C PHE A 239 2.47 0.94 -8.83
N ILE A 240 2.48 1.61 -9.99
CA ILE A 240 3.70 2.08 -10.64
C ILE A 240 3.70 3.61 -10.66
N ALA A 241 4.70 4.21 -10.03
CA ALA A 241 4.88 5.65 -10.00
C ALA A 241 5.31 6.22 -11.36
N ALA A 242 5.17 7.53 -11.52
CA ALA A 242 5.54 8.23 -12.76
C ALA A 242 7.02 8.08 -13.17
N ASP A 243 7.92 7.79 -12.23
CA ASP A 243 9.33 7.50 -12.49
C ASP A 243 9.61 6.00 -12.75
N GLY A 244 8.57 5.19 -12.95
CA GLY A 244 8.62 3.75 -13.18
C GLY A 244 8.84 2.93 -11.91
N ARG A 245 8.86 3.56 -10.73
CA ARG A 245 9.08 2.86 -9.47
C ARG A 245 7.86 2.06 -9.05
N VAL A 246 8.06 0.78 -8.74
CA VAL A 246 7.01 -0.06 -8.15
C VAL A 246 6.86 0.26 -6.67
N GLY A 247 5.62 0.40 -6.23
CA GLY A 247 5.27 0.56 -4.83
C GLY A 247 4.03 -0.25 -4.45
N ILE A 248 3.84 -0.40 -3.14
CA ILE A 248 2.59 -0.92 -2.56
C ILE A 248 2.15 0.07 -1.49
N LEU A 249 0.94 0.59 -1.63
CA LEU A 249 0.26 1.32 -0.57
C LEU A 249 -0.61 0.34 0.20
N PHE A 250 -0.22 0.02 1.43
CA PHE A 250 -1.01 -0.80 2.31
C PHE A 250 -1.96 0.04 3.15
N HIS A 251 -3.14 -0.54 3.42
CA HIS A 251 -4.09 0.00 4.36
C HIS A 251 -4.43 -1.01 5.44
N ALA A 252 -4.48 -0.54 6.68
CA ALA A 252 -4.96 -1.28 7.84
C ALA A 252 -6.22 -0.62 8.42
N LYS A 253 -6.86 -1.26 9.39
CA LYS A 253 -8.02 -0.76 10.13
C LYS A 253 -9.18 -0.34 9.23
N GLU A 254 -9.42 -1.09 8.16
CA GLU A 254 -10.39 -0.74 7.13
C GLU A 254 -11.84 -0.75 7.60
N TYR A 255 -12.20 -1.62 8.54
CA TYR A 255 -13.57 -1.70 9.04
C TYR A 255 -13.66 -1.35 10.53
N PRO A 256 -13.52 -0.08 10.94
CA PRO A 256 -13.76 0.33 12.31
C PRO A 256 -15.17 -0.04 12.77
N ALA A 257 -15.30 -0.48 14.02
CA ALA A 257 -16.57 -0.79 14.64
C ALA A 257 -17.51 0.43 14.61
N PHE A 258 -18.77 0.19 14.25
CA PHE A 258 -19.77 1.25 14.28
C PHE A 258 -19.97 1.76 15.71
N ASP A 259 -19.75 3.05 15.91
CA ASP A 259 -20.01 3.73 17.19
C ASP A 259 -20.74 5.04 16.93
N LYS A 260 -21.92 5.23 17.53
CA LYS A 260 -22.77 6.40 17.28
C LYS A 260 -22.12 7.74 17.63
N LYS A 261 -21.12 7.76 18.49
CA LYS A 261 -20.44 8.96 18.99
C LYS A 261 -19.12 9.19 18.26
N VAL A 262 -18.37 8.12 18.02
CA VAL A 262 -16.98 8.19 17.58
C VAL A 262 -16.82 7.86 16.09
N PHE A 263 -17.58 6.89 15.57
CA PHE A 263 -17.55 6.49 14.16
C PHE A 263 -18.95 6.08 13.67
N PRO A 264 -19.86 7.05 13.44
CA PRO A 264 -21.27 6.78 13.13
C PRO A 264 -21.49 6.45 11.65
N TYR A 265 -20.54 5.76 11.02
CA TYR A 265 -20.55 5.43 9.59
C TYR A 265 -20.81 3.93 9.40
N ASN A 266 -21.81 3.60 8.59
CA ASN A 266 -22.09 2.24 8.19
C ASN A 266 -21.24 1.90 6.95
N MET A 267 -20.29 0.98 7.12
CA MET A 267 -19.39 0.52 6.05
C MET A 267 -19.86 -0.79 5.39
N GLY A 268 -21.12 -1.18 5.63
CA GLY A 268 -21.72 -2.34 4.98
C GLY A 268 -21.42 -3.65 5.68
N TYR A 269 -21.37 -4.72 4.89
CA TYR A 269 -21.38 -6.10 5.40
C TYR A 269 -20.10 -6.48 6.15
N CYS A 270 -18.94 -6.01 5.69
CA CYS A 270 -17.65 -6.32 6.31
C CYS A 270 -17.43 -5.67 7.67
N GLN A 271 -18.18 -4.60 7.99
CA GLN A 271 -18.12 -3.96 9.30
C GLN A 271 -18.82 -4.78 10.41
N LYS A 272 -19.72 -5.69 10.05
CA LYS A 272 -20.58 -6.38 11.01
C LYS A 272 -19.77 -7.24 11.98
N GLY A 273 -19.86 -6.91 13.26
CA GLY A 273 -19.13 -7.61 14.32
C GLY A 273 -17.67 -7.17 14.46
N SER A 274 -17.25 -6.11 13.75
CA SER A 274 -15.90 -5.56 13.91
C SER A 274 -15.65 -5.09 15.35
N ASN A 275 -14.42 -5.32 15.81
CA ASN A 275 -13.89 -4.83 17.07
C ASN A 275 -12.79 -3.78 16.87
N VAL A 276 -12.52 -3.36 15.63
CA VAL A 276 -11.50 -2.35 15.32
C VAL A 276 -11.95 -1.02 15.92
N THR A 277 -11.17 -0.49 16.86
CA THR A 277 -11.50 0.77 17.51
C THR A 277 -11.14 1.93 16.60
N TYR A 278 -12.05 2.90 16.46
CA TYR A 278 -11.74 4.16 15.79
C TYR A 278 -11.15 5.14 16.82
N ASP A 279 -9.84 5.34 16.76
CA ASP A 279 -9.07 6.24 17.61
C ASP A 279 -7.86 6.83 16.86
N ASP A 280 -6.88 7.40 17.57
CA ASP A 280 -5.68 7.98 16.96
C ASP A 280 -4.79 6.95 16.26
N SER A 281 -4.98 5.63 16.48
CA SER A 281 -4.27 4.60 15.72
C SER A 281 -4.65 4.61 14.23
N MET A 282 -5.80 5.19 13.85
CA MET A 282 -6.16 5.38 12.43
C MET A 282 -5.20 6.34 11.70
N ASN A 283 -4.40 7.13 12.41
CA ASN A 283 -3.40 8.01 11.79
C ASN A 283 -2.30 7.22 11.06
N LEU A 284 -2.03 6.00 11.52
CA LEU A 284 -0.87 5.20 11.10
C LEU A 284 -1.24 4.11 10.10
N ARG A 285 -2.46 4.15 9.55
CA ARG A 285 -3.03 3.08 8.76
C ARG A 285 -2.53 3.01 7.31
N ASN A 286 -1.84 4.04 6.83
CA ASN A 286 -1.26 4.08 5.49
C ASN A 286 0.22 3.70 5.59
N ILE A 287 0.61 2.61 4.95
CA ILE A 287 2.00 2.13 4.95
C ILE A 287 2.46 2.05 3.52
N LEU A 288 3.58 2.68 3.22
CA LEU A 288 4.16 2.71 1.90
C LEU A 288 5.39 1.79 1.86
N TRP A 289 5.36 0.82 0.97
CA TRP A 289 6.54 0.10 0.52
C TRP A 289 6.91 0.58 -0.87
N LEU A 290 8.19 0.79 -1.11
CA LEU A 290 8.73 1.09 -2.43
C LEU A 290 9.82 0.07 -2.75
N ALA A 291 9.76 -0.54 -3.92
CA ALA A 291 10.86 -1.32 -4.46
C ALA A 291 12.08 -0.40 -4.67
N PRO A 292 13.31 -0.95 -4.79
CA PRO A 292 14.42 -0.17 -5.30
C PRO A 292 14.09 0.47 -6.64
N LEU A 293 14.51 1.71 -6.84
CA LEU A 293 14.29 2.45 -8.09
C LEU A 293 15.38 2.05 -9.09
N PRO A 294 15.05 1.47 -10.27
CA PRO A 294 16.05 1.21 -11.28
C PRO A 294 16.76 2.49 -11.74
N SER A 295 17.95 2.32 -12.29
CA SER A 295 18.61 3.38 -13.07
C SER A 295 18.58 3.04 -14.55
N ASP A 296 18.97 4.00 -15.40
CA ASP A 296 19.10 3.82 -16.84
C ASP A 296 20.08 2.70 -17.23
N SER A 297 20.96 2.28 -16.32
CA SER A 297 21.90 1.17 -16.52
C SER A 297 21.32 -0.13 -16.00
N THR A 298 21.41 -1.21 -16.79
CA THR A 298 20.68 -2.49 -16.62
C THR A 298 20.85 -3.18 -15.26
N ASN A 299 21.92 -2.91 -14.51
CA ASN A 299 22.24 -3.59 -13.25
C ASN A 299 22.46 -2.65 -12.05
N THR A 300 22.05 -1.38 -12.16
CA THR A 300 22.21 -0.42 -11.05
C THR A 300 20.88 0.17 -10.61
N TRP A 301 20.84 0.56 -9.34
CA TRP A 301 19.66 1.07 -8.65
C TRP A 301 19.95 2.50 -8.18
N SER A 302 19.04 3.42 -8.50
CA SER A 302 19.15 4.84 -8.17
C SER A 302 18.76 5.12 -6.72
N ALA A 303 17.87 4.30 -6.15
CA ALA A 303 17.45 4.39 -4.75
C ALA A 303 17.18 2.99 -4.19
N PRO A 304 17.42 2.74 -2.88
CA PRO A 304 17.14 1.46 -2.24
C PRO A 304 15.62 1.29 -2.00
N GLY A 305 15.20 0.08 -1.66
CA GLY A 305 13.83 -0.15 -1.22
C GLY A 305 13.54 0.48 0.15
N VAL A 306 12.26 0.79 0.40
CA VAL A 306 11.81 1.57 1.56
C VAL A 306 10.55 0.96 2.14
N LEU A 307 10.42 0.98 3.47
CA LEU A 307 9.18 0.62 4.17
C LEU A 307 8.88 1.62 5.29
N VAL A 308 7.83 2.40 5.12
CA VAL A 308 7.51 3.56 5.97
C VAL A 308 6.01 3.69 6.22
N VAL A 309 5.64 4.04 7.45
CA VAL A 309 4.27 4.45 7.79
C VAL A 309 4.12 5.95 7.54
N LEU A 310 3.02 6.32 6.90
CA LEU A 310 2.65 7.71 6.60
C LEU A 310 1.67 8.20 7.67
N ASP A 311 2.17 8.93 8.66
CA ASP A 311 1.38 9.48 9.77
C ASP A 311 0.45 10.60 9.29
N ALA A 312 -0.82 10.25 9.20
CA ALA A 312 -1.92 11.12 8.81
C ALA A 312 -2.65 11.74 10.02
N HIS A 313 -1.94 12.08 11.09
CA HIS A 313 -2.56 12.77 12.23
C HIS A 313 -3.20 14.11 11.83
N PRO A 314 -4.36 14.47 12.43
CA PRO A 314 -4.96 15.76 12.22
C PRO A 314 -3.99 16.91 12.51
N GLY A 315 -3.81 17.81 11.53
CA GLY A 315 -2.87 18.93 11.59
C GLY A 315 -1.54 18.68 10.89
N GLY A 316 -1.16 17.41 10.66
CA GLY A 316 0.00 17.04 9.86
C GLY A 316 -0.21 17.30 8.37
N ILE A 317 0.89 17.48 7.63
CA ILE A 317 0.85 17.85 6.20
C ILE A 317 0.19 16.76 5.34
N ILE A 318 0.39 15.47 5.66
CA ILE A 318 -0.26 14.35 4.95
C ILE A 318 -1.78 14.45 5.10
N TYR A 319 -2.28 14.65 6.32
CA TYR A 319 -3.71 14.81 6.57
C TYR A 319 -4.29 16.06 5.91
N ARG A 320 -3.51 17.16 5.90
CA ARG A 320 -3.97 18.45 5.41
C ARG A 320 -4.08 18.49 3.89
N ASP A 321 -3.03 18.04 3.21
CA ASP A 321 -2.76 18.33 1.80
C ASP A 321 -2.98 17.11 0.89
N ILE A 322 -2.70 15.89 1.37
CA ILE A 322 -2.75 14.67 0.56
C ILE A 322 -4.13 14.00 0.68
N ILE A 323 -4.65 13.86 1.90
CA ILE A 323 -5.93 13.17 2.12
C ILE A 323 -7.11 14.02 1.64
N PRO A 324 -7.94 13.53 0.69
CA PRO A 324 -9.08 14.27 0.21
C PRO A 324 -10.10 14.57 1.31
N ASN A 325 -10.72 15.76 1.26
CA ASN A 325 -11.63 16.23 2.31
C ASN A 325 -12.77 15.25 2.62
N TYR A 326 -13.26 14.49 1.64
CA TYR A 326 -14.37 13.55 1.81
C TYR A 326 -13.96 12.24 2.49
N VAL A 327 -12.67 11.93 2.66
CA VAL A 327 -12.15 10.76 3.39
C VAL A 327 -11.26 11.13 4.58
N LYS A 328 -11.18 12.41 4.95
CA LYS A 328 -10.42 12.86 6.13
C LYS A 328 -10.81 12.18 7.44
N TYR A 329 -12.04 11.69 7.58
CA TYR A 329 -12.42 10.88 8.73
C TYR A 329 -11.79 9.48 8.67
N ALA A 330 -11.73 8.85 7.51
CA ALA A 330 -11.09 7.54 7.35
C ALA A 330 -9.55 7.60 7.39
N ARG A 331 -8.96 8.79 7.20
CA ARG A 331 -7.51 9.02 7.17
C ARG A 331 -6.82 8.19 6.07
N THR A 332 -7.50 7.97 4.94
CA THR A 332 -7.02 7.16 3.81
C THR A 332 -6.32 8.04 2.77
N ILE A 333 -5.15 7.59 2.30
CA ILE A 333 -4.52 8.10 1.07
C ILE A 333 -4.97 7.19 -0.08
N TYR A 334 -5.27 7.73 -1.25
CA TYR A 334 -5.59 6.88 -2.40
C TYR A 334 -4.32 6.47 -3.12
N GLU A 335 -4.27 5.22 -3.57
CA GLU A 335 -3.16 4.67 -4.33
C GLU A 335 -2.95 5.39 -5.67
N ASP A 336 -4.03 5.86 -6.29
CA ASP A 336 -4.01 6.65 -7.53
C ASP A 336 -3.27 8.00 -7.37
N ASP A 337 -3.07 8.47 -6.13
CA ASP A 337 -2.26 9.67 -5.87
C ASP A 337 -0.76 9.39 -6.14
N PHE A 338 -0.32 8.13 -6.02
CA PHE A 338 1.08 7.74 -6.19
C PHE A 338 1.44 7.30 -7.61
N GLY A 339 0.48 6.82 -8.40
CA GLY A 339 0.72 6.33 -9.75
C GLY A 339 -0.41 5.45 -10.27
N ASP A 340 -0.13 4.68 -11.31
CA ASP A 340 -1.11 3.79 -11.92
C ASP A 340 -1.28 2.53 -11.07
N ASN A 341 -2.51 2.29 -10.57
CA ASN A 341 -2.86 1.06 -9.86
C ASN A 341 -2.75 -0.15 -10.82
N VAL A 342 -2.09 -1.20 -10.34
CA VAL A 342 -1.83 -2.43 -11.08
C VAL A 342 -2.72 -3.58 -10.61
N VAL A 343 -2.67 -3.91 -9.31
CA VAL A 343 -3.39 -5.04 -8.69
C VAL A 343 -3.59 -4.80 -7.19
N ASP A 344 -4.62 -5.42 -6.63
CA ASP A 344 -4.81 -5.52 -5.18
C ASP A 344 -4.09 -6.76 -4.65
N VAL A 345 -3.42 -6.64 -3.50
CA VAL A 345 -2.69 -7.71 -2.82
C VAL A 345 -3.34 -7.97 -1.46
N ASN A 346 -3.94 -9.14 -1.30
CA ASN A 346 -4.71 -9.50 -0.12
C ASN A 346 -4.07 -10.69 0.59
N TYR A 347 -3.85 -10.60 1.90
CA TYR A 347 -3.28 -11.68 2.71
C TYR A 347 -4.26 -12.05 3.82
N LEU A 348 -5.03 -13.13 3.60
CA LEU A 348 -6.26 -13.41 4.33
C LEU A 348 -6.13 -14.66 5.19
N ASN A 349 -6.72 -14.62 6.39
CA ASN A 349 -6.88 -15.81 7.23
C ASN A 349 -8.03 -16.68 6.72
N VAL A 350 -7.69 -17.78 6.06
CA VAL A 350 -8.64 -18.77 5.53
C VAL A 350 -8.78 -19.99 6.44
N GLY A 351 -8.08 -19.99 7.57
CA GLY A 351 -8.07 -21.08 8.52
C GLY A 351 -9.31 -21.09 9.42
N THR A 352 -9.92 -22.26 9.59
CA THR A 352 -11.12 -22.41 10.43
C THR A 352 -10.79 -22.51 11.93
N ALA A 353 -9.96 -23.48 12.31
CA ALA A 353 -9.59 -23.72 13.71
C ALA A 353 -8.21 -23.16 14.08
N LYS A 354 -7.31 -23.05 13.09
CA LYS A 354 -5.98 -22.48 13.23
C LYS A 354 -5.77 -21.51 12.08
N PRO A 355 -5.12 -20.35 12.31
CA PRO A 355 -4.83 -19.43 11.24
C PRO A 355 -4.06 -20.11 10.11
N ASP A 356 -4.58 -19.98 8.89
CA ASP A 356 -3.95 -20.41 7.65
C ASP A 356 -4.04 -19.21 6.71
N TYR A 357 -2.93 -18.51 6.54
CA TYR A 357 -2.91 -17.28 5.78
C TYR A 357 -2.57 -17.56 4.33
N GLN A 358 -3.34 -16.99 3.40
CA GLN A 358 -3.12 -17.17 1.97
C GLN A 358 -3.15 -15.83 1.24
N LEU A 359 -2.27 -15.73 0.24
CA LEU A 359 -2.17 -14.57 -0.65
C LEU A 359 -3.21 -14.67 -1.77
N PHE A 360 -3.83 -13.55 -2.12
CA PHE A 360 -4.74 -13.40 -3.26
C PHE A 360 -4.47 -12.08 -3.97
N ILE A 361 -4.06 -12.14 -5.23
CA ILE A 361 -3.80 -10.97 -6.08
C ILE A 361 -4.98 -10.78 -7.04
N CYS A 362 -5.59 -9.60 -7.07
CA CYS A 362 -6.85 -9.32 -7.78
C CYS A 362 -6.76 -8.16 -8.76
#